data_AF-A0A7Y4R0Q8-F1
#
_entry.id   AF-A0A7Y4R0Q8-F1
#
_cell.length_a   1.000
_cell.length_b   1.000
_cell.length_c   1.000
_cell.angle_alpha   90.00
_cell.angle_beta   90.00
_cell.angle_gamma   90.00
#
_symmetry.space_group_name_H-M   'P 1'
#
loop_
_entity.id
_entity.type
_entity.pdbx_description
1 polymer ?
#
loop_
_entity_poly.entity_id
_entity_poly.type
_entity_poly.pdbx_seq_one_letter_code
_entity_poly.pdbx_strand_id
1 'polypeptide(L)'
;MTETIHIEGLQTRVEEALNSIRPYLQTDGGDIKIVSLSKDQVLTLEFVGNCSSCPMSAMTFKAGVEDAIKRSVPEIKTIEVVNVAPL
;
A
#
# COMPACT_ATOMS: atom_id res chain seq x y z
N MET A 1 -7.47 -16.30 22.81
CA MET A 1 -7.52 -14.82 22.76
C MET A 1 -6.21 -14.41 22.12
N THR A 2 -6.29 -14.07 20.84
CA THR A 2 -5.27 -14.40 19.84
C THR A 2 -4.08 -13.44 19.87
N GLU A 3 -2.89 -14.03 19.93
CA GLU A 3 -1.57 -13.41 19.94
C GLU A 3 -1.35 -12.48 18.72
N THR A 4 -1.67 -11.19 18.88
CA THR A 4 -1.57 -10.17 17.80
C THR A 4 -0.60 -9.02 18.15
N ILE A 5 0.02 -9.05 19.33
CA ILE A 5 0.64 -7.88 19.99
C ILE A 5 2.02 -7.47 19.43
N HIS A 6 2.43 -7.93 18.25
CA HIS A 6 3.75 -7.54 17.69
C HIS A 6 3.74 -6.93 16.29
N ILE A 7 2.59 -6.82 15.62
CA ILE A 7 2.51 -6.24 14.26
C ILE A 7 1.78 -4.88 14.19
N GLU A 8 1.11 -4.45 15.26
CA GLU A 8 0.28 -3.25 15.25
C GLU A 8 1.08 -1.96 14.99
N GLY A 9 2.32 -1.88 15.47
CA GLY A 9 3.15 -0.68 15.31
C GLY A 9 3.46 -0.36 13.85
N LEU A 10 3.87 -1.35 13.07
CA LEU A 10 4.24 -1.13 11.67
C LEU A 10 3.01 -0.89 10.79
N GLN A 11 1.94 -1.63 11.04
CA GLN A 11 0.66 -1.42 10.35
C GLN A 11 0.12 0.00 10.59
N THR A 12 0.20 0.50 11.83
CA THR A 12 -0.20 1.87 12.17
C THR A 12 0.62 2.89 11.39
N ARG A 13 1.95 2.75 11.34
CA ARG A 13 2.81 3.66 10.58
C ARG A 13 2.52 3.66 9.09
N VAL A 14 2.28 2.48 8.51
CA VAL A 14 1.88 2.36 7.11
C VAL A 14 0.52 3.03 6.90
N GLU A 15 -0.42 2.83 7.82
CA GLU A 15 -1.74 3.46 7.75
C GLU A 15 -1.66 4.98 7.82
N GLU A 16 -0.81 5.55 8.68
CA GLU A 16 -0.59 7.00 8.73
C GLU A 16 0.05 7.53 7.45
N ALA A 17 1.04 6.82 6.89
CA ALA A 17 1.65 7.16 5.61
C ALA A 17 0.61 7.13 4.48
N LEU A 18 -0.23 6.09 4.44
CA LEU A 18 -1.34 5.96 3.51
C LEU A 18 -2.36 7.08 3.71
N ASN A 19 -2.68 7.45 4.94
CA ASN A 19 -3.64 8.52 5.25
C ASN A 19 -3.17 9.87 4.67
N SER A 20 -1.87 10.14 4.71
CA SER A 20 -1.29 11.34 4.10
C SER A 20 -1.43 11.38 2.57
N ILE A 21 -1.35 10.22 1.89
CA ILE A 21 -1.47 10.14 0.42
C ILE A 21 -2.91 9.88 -0.06
N ARG A 22 -3.79 9.29 0.75
CA ARG A 22 -5.22 9.04 0.45
C ARG A 22 -5.93 10.22 -0.23
N PRO A 23 -5.85 11.47 0.25
CA PRO A 23 -6.52 12.58 -0.42
C PRO A 23 -6.02 12.81 -1.85
N TYR A 24 -4.73 12.59 -2.11
CA TYR A 24 -4.15 12.67 -3.46
C TYR A 24 -4.63 11.52 -4.34
N LEU A 25 -4.65 10.30 -3.80
CA LEU A 25 -5.12 9.11 -4.52
C LEU A 25 -6.61 9.25 -4.88
N GLN A 26 -7.42 9.72 -3.94
CA GLN A 26 -8.85 9.95 -4.13
C GLN A 26 -9.14 11.06 -5.14
N THR A 27 -8.27 12.08 -5.20
CA THR A 27 -8.33 13.12 -6.25
C THR A 27 -8.15 12.52 -7.64
N ASP A 28 -7.28 11.52 -7.77
CA ASP A 28 -7.06 10.76 -9.02
C ASP A 28 -8.15 9.67 -9.26
N GLY A 29 -9.10 9.52 -8.33
CA GLY A 29 -10.17 8.51 -8.40
C GLY A 29 -9.74 7.10 -7.94
N GLY A 30 -8.60 6.99 -7.25
CA GLY A 30 -8.08 5.75 -6.67
C GLY A 30 -8.10 5.76 -5.13
N ASP A 31 -7.91 4.60 -4.54
CA ASP A 31 -7.76 4.41 -3.09
C ASP A 31 -6.88 3.17 -2.84
N ILE A 32 -6.42 2.97 -1.59
CA ILE A 32 -5.51 1.89 -1.23
C ILE A 32 -5.90 1.35 0.14
N LYS A 33 -5.96 0.03 0.23
CA LYS A 33 -6.19 -0.70 1.46
C LYS A 33 -5.01 -1.60 1.82
N ILE A 34 -4.74 -1.68 3.12
CA ILE A 34 -3.79 -2.64 3.67
C ILE A 34 -4.51 -3.98 3.78
N VAL A 35 -4.00 -5.00 3.09
CA VAL A 35 -4.54 -6.36 3.14
C VAL A 35 -3.89 -7.13 4.28
N SER A 36 -2.57 -7.11 4.34
CA SER A 36 -1.79 -7.82 5.36
C SER A 36 -0.35 -7.34 5.36
N LEU A 37 0.31 -7.49 6.51
CA LEU A 37 1.75 -7.25 6.65
C LEU A 37 2.40 -8.55 7.13
N SER A 38 3.32 -9.09 6.34
CA SER A 38 4.08 -10.28 6.69
C SER A 38 5.25 -9.97 7.60
N LYS A 39 5.67 -10.96 8.41
CA LYS A 39 6.85 -10.88 9.28
C LYS A 39 8.16 -10.62 8.53
N ASP A 40 8.20 -10.95 7.24
CA ASP A 40 9.34 -10.68 6.35
C ASP A 40 9.38 -9.21 5.85
N GLN A 41 8.58 -8.32 6.45
CA GLN A 41 8.45 -6.92 6.03
C GLN A 41 7.90 -6.79 4.60
N VAL A 42 7.05 -7.74 4.20
CA VAL A 42 6.30 -7.71 2.95
C VAL A 42 4.92 -7.14 3.24
N LEU A 43 4.64 -5.96 2.70
CA LEU A 43 3.37 -5.28 2.82
C LEU A 43 2.47 -5.63 1.63
N THR A 44 1.34 -6.25 1.89
CA THR A 44 0.32 -6.56 0.89
C THR A 44 -0.74 -5.48 0.91
N LEU A 45 -0.94 -4.84 -0.24
CA LEU A 45 -1.91 -3.78 -0.46
C LEU A 45 -2.91 -4.18 -1.56
N GLU A 46 -4.05 -3.51 -1.56
CA GLU A 46 -5.07 -3.63 -2.60
C GLU A 46 -5.40 -2.22 -3.09
N PHE A 47 -5.22 -1.97 -4.39
CA PHE A 47 -5.72 -0.73 -4.98
C PHE A 47 -7.24 -0.83 -5.17
N VAL A 48 -7.95 0.23 -4.85
CA VAL A 48 -9.38 0.35 -5.03
C VAL A 48 -9.65 1.52 -5.98
N GLY A 49 -10.71 1.45 -6.79
CA GLY A 49 -11.14 2.55 -7.66
C GLY A 49 -10.57 2.50 -9.09
N ASN A 50 -10.54 3.68 -9.73
CA ASN A 50 -10.27 3.83 -11.17
C ASN A 50 -8.84 3.47 -11.59
N CYS A 51 -7.92 3.36 -10.63
CA CYS A 51 -6.53 2.97 -10.88
C CYS A 51 -6.42 1.54 -11.47
N SER A 52 -7.42 0.68 -11.23
CA SER A 52 -7.47 -0.70 -11.77
C SER A 52 -7.78 -0.75 -13.28
N SER A 53 -8.35 0.31 -13.87
CA SER A 53 -8.85 0.28 -15.25
C SER A 53 -7.85 0.78 -16.31
N CYS A 54 -6.71 1.36 -15.92
CA CYS A 54 -5.69 1.85 -16.85
C CYS A 54 -4.36 1.09 -16.63
N PRO A 55 -4.08 0.03 -17.42
CA PRO A 55 -2.92 -0.84 -17.20
C PRO A 55 -1.58 -0.13 -17.33
N MET A 56 -1.52 0.96 -18.12
CA MET A 56 -0.30 1.74 -18.29
C MET A 56 0.01 2.62 -17.07
N SER A 57 -1.02 3.18 -16.44
CA SER A 57 -0.87 4.07 -15.27
C SER A 57 -0.69 3.30 -13.97
N ALA A 58 -1.24 2.08 -13.87
CA ALA A 58 -1.16 1.26 -12.66
C ALA A 58 0.29 0.95 -12.24
N MET A 59 1.20 0.72 -13.20
CA MET A 59 2.61 0.46 -12.92
C MET A 59 3.33 1.69 -12.36
N THR A 60 3.13 2.88 -12.95
CA THR A 60 3.69 4.14 -12.47
C THR A 60 3.10 4.55 -11.12
N PHE A 61 1.80 4.32 -10.95
CA PHE A 61 1.09 4.61 -9.71
C PHE A 61 1.57 3.72 -8.57
N LYS A 62 1.72 2.41 -8.83
CA LYS A 62 2.32 1.47 -7.89
C LYS A 62 3.70 1.96 -7.44
N ALA A 63 4.57 2.33 -8.37
CA ALA A 63 5.89 2.83 -8.04
C ALA A 63 5.86 4.09 -7.16
N GLY A 64 4.96 5.04 -7.42
CA GLY A 64 4.80 6.26 -6.61
C GLY A 64 4.33 5.98 -5.18
N VAL A 65 3.39 5.05 -5.04
CA VAL A 65 2.88 4.60 -3.73
C VAL A 65 3.95 3.84 -2.97
N GLU A 66 4.66 2.93 -3.63
CA GLU A 66 5.76 2.18 -3.03
C GLU A 66 6.85 3.13 -2.50
N ASP A 67 7.20 4.15 -3.27
CA ASP A 67 8.17 5.17 -2.87
C ASP A 67 7.68 6.00 -1.67
N ALA A 68 6.41 6.43 -1.69
CA ALA A 68 5.82 7.18 -0.57
C ALA A 68 5.81 6.36 0.73
N ILE A 69 5.45 5.08 0.66
CA ILE A 69 5.44 4.18 1.82
C ILE A 69 6.88 3.92 2.28
N LYS A 70 7.83 3.65 1.39
CA LYS A 70 9.24 3.44 1.76
C LYS A 70 9.87 4.67 2.39
N ARG A 71 9.47 5.89 2.00
CA ARG A 71 9.92 7.14 2.64
C ARG A 71 9.42 7.26 4.08
N SER A 72 8.15 6.92 4.33
CA SER A 72 7.55 7.01 5.68
C SER A 72 7.91 5.83 6.58
N VAL A 73 8.02 4.64 5.97
CA VAL A 73 8.27 3.35 6.62
C VAL A 73 9.35 2.58 5.84
N PRO A 74 10.64 2.96 5.98
CA PRO A 74 11.74 2.30 5.29
C PRO A 74 12.00 0.86 5.79
N GLU A 75 11.31 0.44 6.85
CA GLU A 75 11.32 -0.93 7.37
C GLU A 75 10.63 -1.92 6.42
N ILE A 76 9.76 -1.45 5.51
CA ILE A 76 9.12 -2.30 4.51
C ILE A 76 10.11 -2.62 3.39
N LYS A 77 10.44 -3.90 3.22
CA LYS A 77 11.33 -4.38 2.15
C LYS A 77 10.60 -4.47 0.82
N THR A 78 9.44 -5.12 0.84
CA THR A 78 8.69 -5.49 -0.36
C THR A 78 7.26 -5.03 -0.22
N ILE A 79 6.70 -4.48 -1.29
CA ILE A 79 5.30 -4.08 -1.34
C ILE A 79 4.67 -4.84 -2.49
N GLU A 80 3.68 -5.67 -2.16
CA GLU A 80 2.91 -6.45 -3.11
C GLU A 80 1.50 -5.89 -3.21
N VAL A 81 0.96 -5.95 -4.42
CA VAL A 81 -0.36 -5.42 -4.72
C VAL A 81 -1.15 -6.49 -5.41
N VAL A 82 -2.27 -6.90 -4.83
CA VAL A 82 -3.02 -8.09 -5.28
C VAL A 82 -3.84 -7.88 -6.55
N ASN A 83 -4.13 -6.63 -6.95
CA ASN A 83 -4.96 -6.33 -8.13
C ASN A 83 -4.28 -5.51 -9.23
N VAL A 84 -2.96 -5.31 -9.14
CA VAL A 84 -2.20 -4.80 -10.28
C VAL A 84 -1.78 -6.01 -11.10
N ALA A 85 -2.44 -6.22 -12.25
CA ALA A 85 -2.01 -7.26 -13.16
C ALA A 85 -0.59 -6.91 -13.65
N PRO A 86 0.42 -7.77 -13.42
CA PRO A 86 1.63 -7.68 -14.21
C PRO A 86 1.23 -8.04 -15.65
N LEU A 87 1.61 -7.21 -16.60
CA LEU A 87 1.58 -7.59 -18.01
C LEU A 87 2.36 -8.89 -18.24
#